data_AF-A0A944BPR4-F1
#
_entry.id   AF-A0A944BPR4-F1
#
_cell.length_a   1.000
_cell.length_b   1.000
_cell.length_c   1.000
_cell.angle_alpha   90.00
_cell.angle_beta   90.00
_cell.angle_gamma   90.00
#
_symmetry.space_group_name_H-M   'P 1'
#
loop_
_entity.id
_entity.type
_entity.pdbx_description
1 polymer ?
#
loop_
_entity_poly.entity_id
_entity_poly.type
_entity_poly.pdbx_seq_one_letter_code
_entity_poly.pdbx_strand_id
1 'polypeptide(L)'
;MREITLAKSAGFCFGVNRAINLLEKMVDEGKSVCTIGPIIHNPQVISSFKKRGVRIIEHPDECKSGDVIVVRTHGITKDLLQEVKSVSPNFCDATCPFVLKIHKTVSEKSDENTVTFIAGDKTHPEVIGIRSYCKGPSFVFNTEEELDEIINSNPNLVEKRLIVVSQTTFSIKSFEKYAKKIKNYYTNAIIFDTICNATEERQKEATQLS
;
A
#
# COMPACT_ATOMS: atom_id res chain seq x y z
N MET A 1 37.47 13.05 -14.77
CA MET A 1 36.06 13.46 -14.95
C MET A 1 35.21 12.45 -14.19
N ARG A 2 34.20 12.88 -13.43
CA ARG A 2 33.26 11.94 -12.80
C ARG A 2 32.12 11.71 -13.79
N GLU A 3 31.77 10.45 -14.01
CA GLU A 3 30.60 10.06 -14.78
C GLU A 3 29.39 10.00 -13.83
N ILE A 4 28.26 10.58 -14.26
CA ILE A 4 27.00 10.54 -13.51
C ILE A 4 25.97 9.88 -14.42
N THR A 5 25.47 8.73 -13.99
CA THR A 5 24.46 7.96 -14.74
C THR A 5 23.12 8.02 -13.99
N LEU A 6 22.05 8.39 -14.70
CA LEU A 6 20.70 8.47 -14.16
C LEU A 6 19.86 7.29 -14.66
N ALA A 7 19.20 6.58 -13.73
CA ALA A 7 18.25 5.52 -14.04
C ALA A 7 17.07 6.09 -14.86
N LYS A 8 16.60 5.37 -15.88
CA LYS A 8 15.53 5.86 -16.78
C LYS A 8 14.19 5.97 -16.07
N SER A 9 13.93 5.09 -15.11
CA SER A 9 12.70 5.02 -14.32
C SER A 9 12.73 5.93 -13.07
N ALA A 10 13.76 6.77 -12.91
CA ALA A 10 13.90 7.69 -11.78
C ALA A 10 12.76 8.73 -11.77
N GLY A 11 12.21 9.00 -10.59
CA GLY A 11 11.14 9.99 -10.39
C GLY A 11 9.78 9.38 -10.03
N PHE A 12 8.70 10.09 -10.31
CA PHE A 12 7.35 9.68 -9.93
C PHE A 12 6.84 8.51 -10.78
N CYS A 13 6.25 7.50 -10.13
CA CYS A 13 5.48 6.49 -10.85
C CYS A 13 4.08 7.01 -11.21
N PHE A 14 3.37 6.25 -12.03
CA PHE A 14 1.98 6.51 -12.38
C PHE A 14 1.08 6.80 -11.16
N GLY A 15 1.15 5.97 -10.11
CA GLY A 15 0.30 6.13 -8.92
C GLY A 15 0.54 7.45 -8.18
N VAL A 16 1.81 7.86 -8.08
CA VAL A 16 2.19 9.14 -7.50
C VAL A 16 1.71 10.28 -8.39
N ASN A 17 2.04 10.28 -9.69
CA ASN A 17 1.61 11.33 -10.62
C ASN A 17 0.09 11.53 -10.61
N ARG A 18 -0.68 10.44 -10.62
CA ARG A 18 -2.15 10.51 -10.54
C ARG A 18 -2.60 11.25 -9.28
N ALA A 19 -2.09 10.88 -8.11
CA ALA A 19 -2.50 11.49 -6.85
C ALA A 19 -2.09 12.96 -6.74
N ILE A 20 -0.90 13.32 -7.20
CA ILE A 20 -0.43 14.70 -7.26
C ILE A 20 -1.33 15.52 -8.17
N ASN A 21 -1.58 15.07 -9.41
CA ASN A 21 -2.41 15.79 -10.37
C ASN A 21 -3.86 15.97 -9.87
N LEU A 22 -4.43 14.96 -9.19
CA LEU A 22 -5.76 15.07 -8.57
C LEU A 22 -5.78 16.15 -7.49
N LEU A 23 -4.78 16.17 -6.62
CA LEU A 23 -4.68 17.14 -5.54
C LEU A 23 -4.40 18.55 -6.07
N GLU A 24 -3.48 18.70 -7.03
CA GLU A 24 -3.19 19.98 -7.69
C GLU A 24 -4.43 20.58 -8.32
N LYS A 25 -5.15 19.79 -9.12
CA LYS A 25 -6.39 20.23 -9.78
C LYS A 25 -7.40 20.78 -8.78
N MET A 26 -7.61 20.10 -7.64
CA MET A 26 -8.56 20.59 -6.63
C MET A 26 -8.12 21.90 -6.00
N VAL A 27 -6.83 22.03 -5.71
CA VAL A 27 -6.27 23.25 -5.13
C VAL A 27 -6.33 24.40 -6.14
N ASP A 28 -6.06 24.15 -7.43
CA ASP A 28 -6.15 25.13 -8.51
C ASP A 28 -7.60 25.59 -8.76
N GLU A 29 -8.57 24.70 -8.55
CA GLU A 29 -10.01 25.02 -8.56
C GLU A 29 -10.46 25.80 -7.32
N GLY A 30 -9.56 26.10 -6.37
CA GLY A 30 -9.85 26.84 -5.15
C GLY A 30 -10.63 26.03 -4.10
N LYS A 31 -10.65 24.70 -4.20
CA LYS A 31 -11.30 23.85 -3.19
C LYS A 31 -10.51 23.87 -1.89
N SER A 32 -11.23 23.85 -0.77
CA SER A 32 -10.62 23.54 0.52
C SER A 32 -10.42 22.03 0.63
N VAL A 33 -9.18 21.59 0.84
CA VAL A 33 -8.79 20.17 0.77
C VAL A 33 -8.05 19.75 2.03
N CYS A 34 -8.37 18.57 2.52
CA CYS A 34 -7.57 17.88 3.52
C CYS A 34 -7.25 16.45 3.06
N THR A 35 -6.08 15.94 3.40
CA THR A 35 -5.68 14.56 3.09
C THR A 35 -5.67 13.71 4.36
N ILE A 36 -6.17 12.47 4.28
CA ILE A 36 -6.05 11.49 5.37
C ILE A 36 -4.63 10.94 5.37
N GLY A 37 -3.81 11.46 6.28
CA GLY A 37 -2.36 11.29 6.28
C GLY A 37 -1.68 11.95 5.07
N PRO A 38 -0.34 11.85 4.97
CA PRO A 38 0.39 12.41 3.83
C PRO A 38 0.00 11.74 2.51
N ILE A 39 -0.27 12.55 1.48
CA ILE A 39 -0.66 12.07 0.13
C ILE A 39 0.35 11.07 -0.44
N ILE A 40 1.66 11.33 -0.25
CA ILE A 40 2.80 10.48 -0.59
C ILE A 40 3.91 10.60 0.47
N HIS A 41 4.88 9.69 0.47
CA HIS A 41 6.09 9.79 1.32
C HIS A 41 7.17 10.71 0.69
N ASN A 42 6.87 12.01 0.54
CA ASN A 42 7.84 13.01 0.08
C ASN A 42 7.67 14.35 0.84
N PRO A 43 8.60 14.70 1.76
CA PRO A 43 8.48 15.93 2.56
C PRO A 43 8.42 17.23 1.76
N GLN A 44 9.10 17.30 0.62
CA GLN A 44 9.11 18.50 -0.22
C GLN A 44 7.74 18.74 -0.86
N VAL A 45 7.13 17.67 -1.39
CA VAL A 45 5.77 17.71 -1.95
C VAL A 45 4.73 17.99 -0.86
N ILE A 46 4.86 17.36 0.32
CA ILE A 46 3.98 17.65 1.45
C ILE A 46 4.06 19.14 1.83
N SER A 47 5.27 19.69 1.90
CA SER A 47 5.49 21.09 2.23
C SER A 47 4.90 22.05 1.20
N SER A 48 5.03 21.74 -0.11
CA SER A 48 4.46 22.58 -1.17
C SER A 48 2.93 22.64 -1.09
N PHE A 49 2.24 21.52 -0.84
CA PHE A 49 0.79 21.51 -0.69
C PHE A 49 0.32 22.19 0.60
N LYS A 50 1.03 22.03 1.72
CA LYS A 50 0.72 22.75 2.96
C LYS A 50 0.78 24.27 2.77
N LYS A 51 1.79 24.78 2.06
CA LYS A 51 1.90 26.21 1.71
C LYS A 51 0.75 26.70 0.83
N ARG A 52 0.12 25.80 0.08
CA ARG A 52 -1.07 26.07 -0.74
C ARG A 52 -2.39 25.84 0.00
N GLY A 53 -2.35 25.62 1.31
CA GLY A 53 -3.53 25.49 2.16
C GLY A 53 -4.07 24.06 2.36
N VAL A 54 -3.43 23.04 1.79
CA VAL A 54 -3.83 21.65 2.02
C VAL A 54 -3.50 21.24 3.45
N ARG A 55 -4.50 20.74 4.18
CA ARG A 55 -4.31 20.21 5.54
C ARG A 55 -4.06 18.71 5.50
N ILE A 56 -3.29 18.21 6.46
CA ILE A 56 -3.17 16.77 6.71
C ILE A 56 -3.93 16.51 8.01
N ILE A 57 -4.84 15.53 7.96
CA ILE A 57 -5.67 15.09 9.08
C ILE A 57 -5.45 13.59 9.30
N GLU A 58 -5.71 13.11 10.51
CA GLU A 58 -5.64 11.68 10.84
C GLU A 58 -7.03 11.06 10.82
N HIS A 59 -8.03 11.80 11.31
CA HIS A 59 -9.42 11.36 11.41
C HIS A 59 -10.37 12.23 10.58
N PRO A 60 -11.45 11.65 10.01
CA PRO A 60 -12.36 12.40 9.14
C PRO A 60 -13.12 13.53 9.84
N ASP A 61 -13.29 13.46 11.16
CA ASP A 61 -13.95 14.49 11.98
C ASP A 61 -13.13 15.78 12.14
N GLU A 62 -11.82 15.77 11.83
CA GLU A 62 -10.97 16.97 11.72
C GLU A 62 -11.23 17.78 10.44
N CYS A 63 -12.10 17.27 9.55
CA CYS A 63 -12.55 17.90 8.34
C CYS A 63 -13.49 19.08 8.66
N LYS A 64 -13.30 20.23 8.02
CA LYS A 64 -14.23 21.37 8.17
C LYS A 64 -15.40 21.21 7.21
N SER A 65 -16.53 21.85 7.51
CA SER A 65 -17.66 21.90 6.58
C SER A 65 -17.24 22.47 5.23
N GLY A 66 -17.50 21.74 4.15
CA GLY A 66 -17.13 22.13 2.79
C GLY A 66 -15.75 21.65 2.32
N ASP A 67 -14.94 21.04 3.20
CA ASP A 67 -13.68 20.43 2.80
C ASP A 67 -13.91 19.14 1.99
N VAL A 68 -13.07 18.94 0.99
CA VAL A 68 -12.95 17.65 0.29
C VAL A 68 -11.86 16.84 0.97
N ILE A 69 -12.22 15.65 1.44
CA ILE A 69 -11.26 14.68 1.97
C ILE A 69 -10.59 13.94 0.79
N VAL A 70 -9.27 13.85 0.79
CA VAL A 70 -8.49 13.07 -0.19
C VAL A 70 -7.83 11.89 0.50
N VAL A 71 -8.12 10.68 0.03
CA VAL A 71 -7.49 9.44 0.51
C VAL A 71 -6.11 9.29 -0.13
N ARG A 72 -5.07 9.06 0.69
CA ARG A 72 -3.66 8.93 0.27
C ARG A 72 -3.40 7.76 -0.70
N THR A 73 -2.30 7.82 -1.47
CA THR A 73 -1.93 6.80 -2.47
C THR A 73 -1.82 5.38 -1.93
N HIS A 74 -1.41 5.27 -0.66
CA HIS A 74 -1.21 4.01 0.06
C HIS A 74 -2.53 3.33 0.46
N GLY A 75 -3.66 4.00 0.25
CA GLY A 75 -4.95 3.58 0.77
C GLY A 75 -5.10 3.87 2.26
N ILE A 76 -6.26 3.49 2.77
CA ILE A 76 -6.65 3.55 4.18
C ILE A 76 -7.38 2.25 4.56
N THR A 77 -7.63 2.06 5.85
CA THR A 77 -8.39 0.91 6.33
C THR A 77 -9.83 0.95 5.83
N LYS A 78 -10.45 -0.23 5.76
CA LYS A 78 -11.85 -0.39 5.34
C LYS A 78 -12.81 0.43 6.19
N ASP A 79 -12.61 0.46 7.52
CA ASP A 79 -13.48 1.19 8.45
C ASP A 79 -13.30 2.70 8.32
N LEU A 80 -12.05 3.19 8.24
CA LEU A 80 -11.76 4.60 8.01
C LEU A 80 -12.34 5.08 6.68
N LEU A 81 -12.38 4.23 5.65
CA LEU A 81 -13.06 4.56 4.40
C LEU A 81 -14.59 4.70 4.57
N GLN A 82 -15.22 3.93 5.45
CA GLN A 82 -16.65 4.12 5.75
C GLN A 82 -16.90 5.42 6.51
N GLU A 83 -16.04 5.76 7.47
CA GLU A 83 -16.09 7.04 8.19
C GLU A 83 -15.95 8.21 7.20
N VAL A 84 -14.94 8.18 6.32
CA VAL A 84 -14.76 9.20 5.27
C VAL A 84 -16.01 9.35 4.40
N LYS A 85 -16.62 8.25 3.97
CA LYS A 85 -17.86 8.28 3.16
C LYS A 85 -19.03 8.92 3.90
N SER A 86 -19.12 8.71 5.22
CA SER A 86 -20.18 9.28 6.05
C SER A 86 -20.01 10.79 6.28
N VAL A 87 -18.77 11.26 6.40
CA VAL A 87 -18.45 12.68 6.67
C VAL A 87 -18.35 13.51 5.39
N SER A 88 -17.75 12.95 4.34
CA SER A 88 -17.53 13.64 3.06
C SER A 88 -17.98 12.73 1.90
N PRO A 89 -19.29 12.75 1.53
CA PRO A 89 -19.80 11.96 0.42
C PRO A 89 -19.10 12.24 -0.93
N ASN A 90 -18.51 13.44 -1.07
CA ASN A 90 -17.77 13.89 -2.25
C ASN A 90 -16.24 13.75 -2.09
N PHE A 91 -15.76 12.88 -1.19
CA PHE A 91 -14.33 12.62 -1.03
C PHE A 91 -13.68 12.17 -2.35
N CYS A 92 -12.37 12.39 -2.46
CA CYS A 92 -11.58 11.89 -3.59
C CYS A 92 -10.68 10.74 -3.16
N ASP A 93 -10.83 9.59 -3.85
CA ASP A 93 -9.94 8.47 -3.65
C ASP A 93 -8.69 8.54 -4.56
N ALA A 94 -7.59 9.03 -3.98
CA ALA A 94 -6.29 9.06 -4.65
C ALA A 94 -5.46 7.78 -4.39
N THR A 95 -6.03 6.73 -3.80
CA THR A 95 -5.38 5.42 -3.67
C THR A 95 -4.86 4.94 -5.02
N CYS A 96 -3.64 4.40 -5.03
CA CYS A 96 -3.02 3.85 -6.22
C CYS A 96 -3.85 2.64 -6.71
N PRO A 97 -4.16 2.54 -8.02
CA PRO A 97 -4.91 1.39 -8.54
C PRO A 97 -4.26 0.03 -8.28
N PHE A 98 -2.92 -0.03 -8.15
CA PHE A 98 -2.22 -1.26 -7.75
C PHE A 98 -2.52 -1.65 -6.29
N VAL A 99 -2.61 -0.68 -5.37
CA VAL A 99 -3.02 -0.92 -3.97
C VAL A 99 -4.49 -1.37 -3.90
N LEU A 100 -5.38 -0.68 -4.64
CA LEU A 100 -6.80 -1.09 -4.73
C LEU A 100 -6.95 -2.52 -5.26
N LYS A 101 -6.11 -2.93 -6.21
CA LYS A 101 -6.08 -4.32 -6.71
C LYS A 101 -5.74 -5.32 -5.60
N ILE A 102 -4.83 -4.98 -4.68
CA ILE A 102 -4.51 -5.84 -3.53
C ILE A 102 -5.71 -5.90 -2.58
N HIS A 103 -6.30 -4.76 -2.22
CA HIS A 103 -7.50 -4.71 -1.36
C HIS A 103 -8.62 -5.59 -1.94
N LYS A 104 -8.87 -5.48 -3.25
CA LYS A 104 -9.83 -6.32 -3.97
C LYS A 104 -9.44 -7.79 -3.92
N THR A 105 -8.17 -8.12 -4.18
CA THR A 105 -7.68 -9.50 -4.18
C THR A 105 -7.87 -10.16 -2.82
N VAL A 106 -7.42 -9.54 -1.73
CA VAL A 106 -7.57 -10.12 -0.40
C VAL A 106 -9.04 -10.19 0.01
N SER A 107 -9.89 -9.23 -0.41
CA SER A 107 -11.32 -9.27 -0.10
C SER A 107 -12.09 -10.36 -0.86
N GLU A 108 -11.78 -10.58 -2.14
CA GLU A 108 -12.46 -11.56 -3.00
C GLU A 108 -11.92 -12.98 -2.84
N LYS A 109 -10.63 -13.12 -2.51
CA LYS A 109 -9.95 -14.42 -2.41
C LYS A 109 -9.86 -14.95 -0.98
N SER A 110 -10.31 -14.18 0.02
CA SER A 110 -10.44 -14.64 1.41
C SER A 110 -11.90 -14.74 1.86
N ASP A 111 -12.09 -15.68 2.78
CA ASP A 111 -13.24 -15.87 3.67
C ASP A 111 -12.72 -16.03 5.11
N GLU A 112 -13.60 -16.27 6.08
CA GLU A 112 -13.25 -16.41 7.50
C GLU A 112 -12.26 -17.58 7.77
N ASN A 113 -12.18 -18.56 6.88
CA ASN A 113 -11.31 -19.73 6.99
C ASN A 113 -10.03 -19.61 6.14
N THR A 114 -9.86 -18.52 5.41
CA THR A 114 -8.69 -18.26 4.57
C THR A 114 -7.67 -17.43 5.33
N VAL A 115 -6.47 -17.96 5.47
CA VAL A 115 -5.33 -17.27 6.08
C VAL A 115 -4.66 -16.42 5.01
N THR A 116 -4.27 -15.19 5.36
CA THR A 116 -3.54 -14.29 4.47
C THR A 116 -2.16 -13.97 5.04
N PHE A 117 -1.13 -14.28 4.27
CA PHE A 117 0.26 -13.89 4.54
C PHE A 117 0.58 -12.65 3.72
N ILE A 118 1.10 -11.61 4.38
CA ILE A 118 1.41 -10.32 3.76
C ILE A 118 2.90 -10.04 3.95
N ALA A 119 3.66 -10.09 2.86
CA ALA A 119 5.05 -9.66 2.88
C ALA A 119 5.11 -8.12 2.88
N GLY A 120 5.60 -7.50 3.95
CA GLY A 120 5.61 -6.04 4.10
C GLY A 120 5.93 -5.58 5.51
N ASP A 121 6.01 -4.27 5.69
CA ASP A 121 6.18 -3.66 7.00
C ASP A 121 4.81 -3.53 7.72
N LYS A 122 4.68 -4.18 8.88
CA LYS A 122 3.44 -4.20 9.70
C LYS A 122 2.95 -2.81 10.12
N THR A 123 3.84 -1.82 10.15
CA THR A 123 3.53 -0.43 10.52
C THR A 123 3.22 0.45 9.32
N HIS A 124 3.46 -0.03 8.09
CA HIS A 124 3.27 0.76 6.89
C HIS A 124 1.78 0.93 6.55
N PRO A 125 1.31 2.14 6.22
CA PRO A 125 -0.12 2.41 5.97
C PRO A 125 -0.75 1.54 4.89
N GLU A 126 -0.01 1.18 3.86
CA GLU A 126 -0.48 0.24 2.82
C GLU A 126 -0.77 -1.14 3.40
N VAL A 127 0.11 -1.67 4.25
CA VAL A 127 -0.05 -3.01 4.85
C VAL A 127 -1.19 -3.00 5.86
N ILE A 128 -1.30 -1.95 6.67
CA ILE A 128 -2.43 -1.73 7.57
C ILE A 128 -3.75 -1.69 6.77
N GLY A 129 -3.75 -1.00 5.64
CA GLY A 129 -4.84 -0.99 4.66
C GLY A 129 -5.20 -2.41 4.22
N ILE A 130 -4.26 -3.14 3.61
CA ILE A 130 -4.46 -4.51 3.09
C ILE A 130 -5.07 -5.44 4.15
N ARG A 131 -4.52 -5.43 5.38
CA ARG A 131 -5.01 -6.27 6.48
C ARG A 131 -6.49 -6.07 6.78
N SER A 132 -6.96 -4.82 6.76
CA SER A 132 -8.37 -4.49 7.04
C SER A 132 -9.37 -5.00 5.99
N TYR A 133 -8.89 -5.42 4.80
CA TYR A 133 -9.72 -6.01 3.75
C TYR A 133 -9.70 -7.55 3.76
N CYS A 134 -8.85 -8.17 4.59
CA CYS A 134 -8.83 -9.62 4.79
C CYS A 134 -10.05 -10.04 5.63
N LYS A 135 -10.72 -11.14 5.26
CA LYS A 135 -11.89 -11.64 6.01
C LYS A 135 -11.50 -12.64 7.11
N GLY A 136 -10.46 -13.42 6.88
CA GLY A 136 -9.91 -14.37 7.85
C GLY A 136 -8.63 -13.86 8.53
N PRO A 137 -7.92 -14.74 9.27
CA PRO A 137 -6.67 -14.39 9.93
C PRO A 137 -5.62 -13.84 8.95
N SER A 138 -4.89 -12.79 9.35
CA SER A 138 -3.80 -12.23 8.56
C SER A 138 -2.52 -12.07 9.38
N PHE A 139 -1.39 -12.45 8.76
CA PHE A 139 -0.05 -12.34 9.34
C PHE A 139 0.84 -11.51 8.41
N VAL A 140 1.69 -10.67 9.02
CA VAL A 140 2.64 -9.82 8.30
C VAL A 140 4.05 -10.22 8.66
N PHE A 141 4.92 -10.29 7.66
CA PHE A 141 6.35 -10.49 7.86
C PHE A 141 7.14 -9.63 6.87
N ASN A 142 8.27 -9.13 7.33
CA ASN A 142 9.22 -8.36 6.54
C ASN A 142 10.55 -9.11 6.38
N THR A 143 10.85 -10.06 7.27
CA THR A 143 12.10 -10.85 7.24
C THR A 143 11.82 -12.35 7.21
N GLU A 144 12.89 -13.14 7.01
CA GLU A 144 12.77 -14.60 7.04
C GLU A 144 12.47 -15.13 8.44
N GLU A 145 13.05 -14.49 9.45
CA GLU A 145 12.89 -14.85 10.86
C GLU A 145 11.45 -14.63 11.32
N GLU A 146 10.83 -13.50 10.94
CA GLU A 146 9.41 -13.24 11.22
C GLU A 146 8.51 -14.26 10.52
N LEU A 147 8.84 -14.65 9.29
CA LEU A 147 8.11 -15.71 8.58
C LEU A 147 8.23 -17.05 9.33
N ASP A 148 9.44 -17.41 9.77
CA ASP A 148 9.66 -18.64 10.55
C ASP A 148 8.92 -18.63 11.87
N GLU A 149 8.89 -17.50 12.57
CA GLU A 149 8.13 -17.34 13.81
C GLU A 149 6.63 -17.58 13.58
N ILE A 150 6.06 -17.03 12.49
CA ILE A 150 4.66 -17.25 12.12
C ILE A 150 4.39 -18.74 11.85
N ILE A 151 5.26 -19.38 11.06
CA ILE A 151 5.11 -20.80 10.70
C ILE A 151 5.16 -21.69 11.95
N ASN A 152 6.17 -21.49 12.79
CA ASN A 152 6.42 -22.31 13.98
C ASN A 152 5.35 -22.10 15.06
N SER A 153 4.86 -20.87 15.23
CA SER A 153 3.85 -20.56 16.24
C SER A 153 2.45 -20.99 15.85
N ASN A 154 2.21 -21.31 14.57
CA ASN A 154 0.89 -21.64 14.05
C ASN A 154 0.92 -22.93 13.20
N PRO A 155 1.25 -24.10 13.79
CA PRO A 155 1.41 -25.35 13.04
C PRO A 155 0.11 -25.78 12.33
N ASN A 156 -1.05 -25.43 12.88
CA ASN A 156 -2.36 -25.79 12.33
C ASN A 156 -2.72 -25.04 11.04
N LEU A 157 -1.95 -24.02 10.63
CA LEU A 157 -2.24 -23.28 9.39
C LEU A 157 -2.03 -24.14 8.13
N VAL A 158 -1.27 -25.23 8.23
CA VAL A 158 -1.00 -26.13 7.09
C VAL A 158 -2.27 -26.74 6.50
N GLU A 159 -3.31 -26.90 7.32
CA GLU A 159 -4.61 -27.45 6.92
C GLU A 159 -5.56 -26.38 6.34
N LYS A 160 -5.22 -25.10 6.50
CA LYS A 160 -6.06 -23.98 6.07
C LYS A 160 -5.71 -23.57 4.65
N ARG A 161 -6.67 -22.95 3.98
CA ARG A 161 -6.41 -22.27 2.71
C ARG A 161 -5.53 -21.06 2.98
N LEU A 162 -4.37 -20.98 2.32
CA LEU A 162 -3.43 -19.87 2.45
C LEU A 162 -3.37 -19.07 1.16
N ILE A 163 -3.51 -17.74 1.28
CA ILE A 163 -3.17 -16.81 0.22
C ILE A 163 -1.99 -15.93 0.65
N VAL A 164 -1.12 -15.58 -0.29
CA VAL A 164 0.04 -14.73 -0.04
C VAL A 164 -0.01 -13.52 -0.95
N VAL A 165 0.15 -12.33 -0.38
CA VAL A 165 0.31 -11.06 -1.08
C VAL A 165 1.55 -10.34 -0.56
N SER A 166 1.96 -9.29 -1.25
CA SER A 166 3.09 -8.43 -0.92
C SER A 166 2.70 -6.95 -0.95
N GLN A 167 3.35 -6.13 -0.13
CA GLN A 167 3.35 -4.69 -0.29
C GLN A 167 3.91 -4.32 -1.69
N THR A 168 3.30 -3.34 -2.36
CA THR A 168 3.65 -2.94 -3.74
C THR A 168 5.10 -2.50 -3.91
N THR A 169 5.75 -2.06 -2.83
CA THR A 169 7.13 -1.57 -2.77
C THR A 169 8.11 -2.56 -2.14
N PHE A 170 7.71 -3.82 -1.93
CA PHE A 170 8.57 -4.83 -1.30
C PHE A 170 9.74 -5.26 -2.20
N SER A 171 10.76 -5.86 -1.60
CA SER A 171 11.92 -6.42 -2.31
C SER A 171 11.52 -7.66 -3.12
N ILE A 172 11.73 -7.66 -4.43
CA ILE A 172 11.40 -8.80 -5.31
C ILE A 172 12.19 -10.03 -4.92
N LYS A 173 13.52 -9.88 -4.78
CA LYS A 173 14.42 -10.97 -4.38
C LYS A 173 13.99 -11.62 -3.08
N SER A 174 13.57 -10.82 -2.10
CA SER A 174 13.12 -11.32 -0.80
C SER A 174 11.77 -12.02 -0.92
N PHE A 175 10.81 -11.42 -1.64
CA PHE A 175 9.50 -12.03 -1.87
C PHE A 175 9.60 -13.38 -2.59
N GLU A 176 10.43 -13.50 -3.63
CA GLU A 176 10.65 -14.76 -4.34
C GLU A 176 11.22 -15.85 -3.41
N LYS A 177 12.16 -15.48 -2.53
CA LYS A 177 12.73 -16.39 -1.53
C LYS A 177 11.65 -16.87 -0.57
N TYR A 178 10.86 -15.96 -0.03
CA TYR A 178 9.79 -16.26 0.93
C TYR A 178 8.66 -17.07 0.29
N ALA A 179 8.28 -16.75 -0.94
CA ALA A 179 7.28 -17.48 -1.72
C ALA A 179 7.68 -18.95 -1.93
N LYS A 180 8.96 -19.21 -2.24
CA LYS A 180 9.49 -20.58 -2.35
C LYS A 180 9.40 -21.33 -1.02
N LYS A 181 9.81 -20.67 0.08
CA LYS A 181 9.73 -21.25 1.43
C LYS A 181 8.29 -21.58 1.80
N ILE A 182 7.36 -20.64 1.61
CA ILE A 182 5.93 -20.84 1.89
C ILE A 182 5.38 -22.03 1.10
N LYS A 183 5.69 -22.17 -0.19
CA LYS A 183 5.22 -23.32 -0.98
C LYS A 183 5.74 -24.68 -0.49
N ASN A 184 6.89 -24.71 0.17
CA ASN A 184 7.43 -25.95 0.75
C ASN A 184 6.66 -26.37 2.01
N TYR A 185 6.16 -25.41 2.80
CA TYR A 185 5.38 -25.69 4.01
C TYR A 185 3.88 -25.83 3.75
N TYR A 186 3.35 -25.03 2.82
CA TYR A 186 1.92 -24.91 2.52
C TYR A 186 1.68 -25.24 1.05
N THR A 187 1.46 -26.51 0.75
CA THR A 187 1.34 -27.01 -0.63
C THR A 187 0.12 -26.47 -1.38
N ASN A 188 -0.89 -25.99 -0.65
CA ASN A 188 -2.11 -25.37 -1.17
C ASN A 188 -2.04 -23.83 -1.24
N ALA A 189 -0.87 -23.22 -0.96
CA ALA A 189 -0.73 -21.77 -0.93
C ALA A 189 -0.87 -21.14 -2.32
N ILE A 190 -1.74 -20.15 -2.43
CA ILE A 190 -1.93 -19.34 -3.65
C ILE A 190 -1.17 -18.03 -3.47
N ILE A 191 -0.14 -17.83 -4.28
CA ILE A 191 0.71 -16.64 -4.22
C ILE A 191 0.28 -15.66 -5.30
N PHE A 192 -0.05 -14.45 -4.89
CA PHE A 192 -0.32 -13.32 -5.77
C PHE A 192 0.90 -12.40 -5.76
N ASP A 193 1.53 -12.25 -6.91
CA ASP A 193 2.56 -11.24 -7.08
C ASP A 193 1.90 -9.86 -7.19
N THR A 194 2.04 -9.08 -6.13
CA THR A 194 1.42 -7.76 -5.98
C THR A 194 2.46 -6.64 -5.87
N ILE A 195 3.74 -6.94 -6.06
CA ILE A 195 4.77 -5.90 -6.23
C ILE A 195 4.46 -5.16 -7.54
N CYS A 196 4.43 -3.83 -7.51
CA CYS A 196 4.05 -3.08 -8.70
C CYS A 196 5.21 -2.98 -9.70
N ASN A 197 4.88 -2.85 -10.98
CA ASN A 197 5.85 -2.75 -12.07
C ASN A 197 6.86 -1.59 -11.87
N ALA A 198 6.41 -0.46 -11.32
CA ALA A 198 7.31 0.67 -11.06
C ALA A 198 8.36 0.35 -9.99
N THR A 199 8.04 -0.50 -9.01
CA THR A 199 9.01 -1.01 -8.04
C THR A 199 9.98 -1.97 -8.71
N GLU A 200 9.45 -2.87 -9.55
CA GLU A 200 10.24 -3.87 -10.26
C GLU A 200 11.27 -3.25 -11.21
N GLU A 201 10.85 -2.33 -12.07
CA GLU A 201 11.72 -1.63 -13.01
C GLU A 201 12.84 -0.89 -12.27
N ARG A 202 12.51 -0.19 -11.17
CA ARG A 202 13.49 0.56 -10.39
C ARG A 202 14.49 -0.32 -9.66
N GLN A 203 14.06 -1.44 -9.08
CA GLN A 203 14.98 -2.38 -8.45
C GLN A 203 15.92 -3.02 -9.48
N LYS A 204 15.41 -3.35 -10.67
CA LYS A 204 16.22 -3.88 -11.77
C LYS A 204 17.24 -2.85 -12.26
N GLU A 205 16.82 -1.62 -12.52
CA GLU A 205 17.73 -0.55 -12.96
C GLU A 205 18.78 -0.22 -11.89
N ALA A 206 18.40 -0.13 -10.61
CA ALA A 206 19.34 0.10 -9.52
C ALA A 206 20.41 -1.01 -9.45
N THR A 207 20.01 -2.27 -9.66
CA THR A 207 20.95 -3.40 -9.70
C THR A 207 21.87 -3.32 -10.92
N GLN A 208 21.38 -2.86 -12.08
CA GLN A 208 22.20 -2.69 -13.29
C GLN A 208 23.19 -1.53 -13.21
N LEU A 209 22.91 -0.53 -12.37
CA LEU A 209 23.74 0.65 -12.17
C LEU A 209 24.76 0.50 -11.02
N SER A 210 24.67 -0.59 -10.23
CA SER A 210 25.55 -0.90 -9.10
C SER A 210 26.71 -1.78 -9.52
#